data_AF-A0A970MZV9-F1
#
_entry.id   AF-A0A970MZV9-F1
#
_cell.length_a   1.000
_cell.length_b   1.000
_cell.length_c   1.000
_cell.angle_alpha   90.00
_cell.angle_beta   90.00
_cell.angle_gamma   90.00
#
_symmetry.space_group_name_H-M   'P 1'
#
loop_
_entity.id
_entity.type
_entity.pdbx_description
1 polymer ?
#
loop_
_entity_poly.entity_id
_entity_poly.type
_entity_poly.pdbx_seq_one_letter_code
_entity_poly.pdbx_strand_id
1 'polypeptide(L)'
;MKTVVVLVSLIILSSICAHAADWQWPEQMTIGGFRITDIRGSVGSDGVGSAIGGLSIPNIGSTRVNLTRSARGEIAGGLSLDSRSIRGSFKLSDRGLQGSATIECPPRSIDSSSVEITPRGDAKGSGRVALGRLNAAVDFNVSGSSCSVDGSVPVRVQADTAVATYKFDGTIALTGGSGRMSGTVSGSVERTGKLTNQITSFNIPKTSVDLTNGQCAVNIGGVGIIFTLF
;
A
#
# COMPACT_ATOMS: atom_id res chain seq x y z
N MET A 1 -38.17 -60.42 25.49
CA MET A 1 -36.72 -60.68 25.55
C MET A 1 -36.09 -60.16 24.28
N LYS A 2 -34.98 -59.42 24.42
CA LYS A 2 -34.16 -58.80 23.38
C LYS A 2 -33.60 -59.87 22.42
N THR A 3 -33.60 -59.63 21.11
CA THR A 3 -32.38 -59.79 20.30
C THR A 3 -32.48 -58.91 19.06
N VAL A 4 -31.53 -58.00 18.97
CA VAL A 4 -31.24 -57.09 17.86
C VAL A 4 -30.32 -57.83 16.89
N VAL A 5 -30.60 -57.81 15.60
CA VAL A 5 -29.59 -58.05 14.55
C VAL A 5 -29.76 -56.96 13.50
N VAL A 6 -29.11 -55.82 13.74
CA VAL A 6 -28.90 -54.77 12.73
C VAL A 6 -27.68 -55.19 11.93
N LEU A 7 -27.91 -55.61 10.69
CA LEU A 7 -26.86 -55.93 9.72
C LEU A 7 -26.24 -54.61 9.24
N VAL A 8 -25.17 -54.17 9.90
CA VAL A 8 -24.33 -53.05 9.47
C VAL A 8 -23.58 -53.50 8.21
N SER A 9 -24.15 -53.17 7.05
CA SER A 9 -23.40 -53.22 5.79
C SER A 9 -22.44 -52.04 5.79
N LEU A 10 -21.19 -52.33 6.13
CA LEU A 10 -20.02 -51.46 6.00
C LEU A 10 -19.83 -51.13 4.50
N ILE A 11 -20.56 -50.14 4.00
CA ILE A 11 -20.15 -49.45 2.78
C ILE A 11 -18.92 -48.66 3.19
N ILE A 12 -17.76 -49.22 2.85
CA ILE A 12 -16.53 -48.48 2.70
C ILE A 12 -16.87 -47.35 1.73
N LEU A 13 -17.19 -46.16 2.28
CA LEU A 13 -17.00 -44.93 1.54
C LEU A 13 -15.50 -44.89 1.26
N SER A 14 -15.12 -45.49 0.13
CA SER A 14 -13.94 -45.03 -0.57
C SER A 14 -14.18 -43.55 -0.75
N SER A 15 -13.47 -42.76 0.03
CA SER A 15 -13.18 -41.39 -0.29
C SER A 15 -12.59 -41.44 -1.70
N ILE A 16 -13.45 -41.24 -2.70
CA ILE A 16 -13.05 -40.95 -4.06
C ILE A 16 -12.26 -39.65 -3.89
N CYS A 17 -10.94 -39.77 -3.71
CA CYS A 17 -10.00 -38.70 -3.96
C CYS A 17 -10.20 -38.37 -5.44
N ALA A 18 -11.12 -37.45 -5.68
CA ALA A 18 -11.45 -37.02 -7.02
C ALA A 18 -10.20 -36.42 -7.66
N HIS A 19 -9.63 -37.17 -8.61
CA HIS A 19 -8.97 -36.69 -9.81
C HIS A 19 -7.91 -35.57 -9.61
N ALA A 20 -6.85 -35.89 -8.88
CA ALA A 20 -5.58 -35.15 -8.96
C ALA A 20 -4.63 -35.72 -10.04
N ALA A 21 -4.85 -36.94 -10.52
CA ALA A 21 -3.83 -37.75 -11.19
C ALA A 21 -3.44 -37.30 -12.61
N ASP A 22 -4.30 -36.58 -13.34
CA ASP A 22 -4.05 -36.24 -14.76
C ASP A 22 -4.08 -34.75 -15.07
N TRP A 23 -4.11 -33.90 -14.04
CA TRP A 23 -4.15 -32.46 -14.27
C TRP A 23 -2.78 -31.97 -14.74
N GLN A 24 -2.73 -31.33 -15.91
CA GLN A 24 -1.54 -30.70 -16.45
C GLN A 24 -1.74 -29.18 -16.53
N TRP A 25 -0.63 -28.44 -16.43
CA TRP A 25 -0.66 -27.00 -16.64
C TRP A 25 -1.08 -26.69 -18.08
N PRO A 26 -2.11 -25.85 -18.31
CA PRO A 26 -2.42 -25.39 -19.66
C PRO A 26 -1.32 -24.43 -20.15
N GLU A 27 -1.12 -24.29 -21.46
CA GLU A 27 -0.13 -23.36 -22.01
C GLU A 27 -0.43 -21.88 -21.66
N GLN A 28 -1.70 -21.56 -21.44
CA GLN A 28 -2.18 -20.23 -21.05
C GLN A 28 -3.39 -20.33 -20.11
N MET A 29 -3.55 -19.35 -19.23
CA MET A 29 -4.74 -19.23 -18.38
C MET A 29 -4.99 -17.79 -17.93
N THR A 30 -6.14 -17.58 -17.28
CA THR A 30 -6.47 -16.30 -16.63
C THR A 30 -6.64 -16.51 -15.13
N ILE A 31 -5.91 -15.74 -14.31
CA ILE A 31 -6.02 -15.77 -12.85
C ILE A 31 -6.27 -14.36 -12.35
N GLY A 32 -7.33 -14.17 -11.56
CA GLY A 32 -7.65 -12.87 -10.98
C GLY A 32 -7.78 -11.75 -12.01
N GLY A 33 -8.24 -12.09 -13.23
CA GLY A 33 -8.35 -11.17 -14.37
C GLY A 33 -7.06 -10.93 -15.17
N PHE A 34 -5.92 -11.50 -14.77
CA PHE A 34 -4.65 -11.39 -15.49
C PHE A 34 -4.42 -12.58 -16.41
N ARG A 35 -3.90 -12.31 -17.62
CA ARG A 35 -3.50 -13.36 -18.57
C ARG A 35 -2.08 -13.82 -18.28
N ILE A 36 -1.92 -15.14 -18.22
CA ILE A 36 -0.65 -15.84 -18.07
C ILE A 36 -0.44 -16.72 -19.30
N THR A 37 0.73 -16.61 -19.93
CA THR A 37 1.12 -17.39 -21.11
C THR A 37 2.40 -18.17 -20.86
N ASP A 38 2.76 -19.03 -21.82
CA ASP A 38 4.02 -19.78 -21.81
C ASP A 38 4.23 -20.58 -20.52
N ILE A 39 3.14 -21.13 -19.98
CA ILE A 39 3.15 -21.82 -18.71
C ILE A 39 3.85 -23.16 -18.88
N ARG A 40 4.86 -23.40 -18.05
CA ARG A 40 5.65 -24.64 -18.05
C ARG A 40 5.87 -25.10 -16.62
N GLY A 41 5.50 -26.33 -16.33
CA GLY A 41 5.61 -26.88 -14.99
C GLY A 41 5.16 -28.33 -14.91
N SER A 42 5.08 -28.83 -13.69
CA SER A 42 4.67 -30.20 -13.38
C SER A 42 3.68 -30.22 -12.23
N VAL A 43 2.85 -31.27 -12.19
CA VAL A 43 1.94 -31.56 -11.09
C VAL A 43 2.22 -32.98 -10.61
N GLY A 44 2.42 -33.11 -9.31
CA GLY A 44 2.63 -34.38 -8.64
C GLY A 44 1.35 -35.21 -8.56
N SER A 45 1.50 -36.49 -8.22
CA SER A 45 0.39 -37.42 -8.05
C SER A 45 -0.56 -37.04 -6.90
N ASP A 46 -0.11 -36.17 -5.99
CA ASP A 46 -0.89 -35.57 -4.90
C ASP A 46 -1.70 -34.33 -5.35
N GLY A 47 -1.59 -33.94 -6.63
CA GLY A 47 -2.23 -32.76 -7.20
C GLY A 47 -1.50 -31.45 -6.88
N VAL A 48 -0.39 -31.48 -6.15
CA VAL A 48 0.41 -30.27 -5.91
C VAL A 48 1.31 -30.03 -7.11
N GLY A 49 1.39 -28.79 -7.57
CA GLY A 49 2.16 -28.46 -8.76
C GLY A 49 2.91 -27.15 -8.66
N SER A 50 3.98 -27.04 -9.44
CA SER A 50 4.72 -25.79 -9.64
C SER A 50 4.89 -25.53 -11.14
N ALA A 51 4.83 -24.26 -11.53
CA ALA A 51 5.07 -23.83 -12.89
C ALA A 51 5.71 -22.44 -12.92
N ILE A 52 6.20 -22.06 -14.10
CA ILE A 52 6.58 -20.70 -14.44
C ILE A 52 5.73 -20.25 -15.64
N GLY A 53 5.43 -18.97 -15.75
CA GLY A 53 4.74 -18.39 -16.90
C GLY A 53 5.09 -16.92 -17.11
N GLY A 54 4.66 -16.36 -18.24
CA GLY A 54 4.67 -14.94 -18.52
C GLY A 54 3.37 -14.29 -18.08
N LEU A 55 3.42 -13.40 -17.09
CA LEU A 55 2.29 -12.59 -16.65
C LEU A 55 2.27 -11.28 -17.43
N SER A 56 1.17 -11.01 -18.14
CA SER A 56 0.95 -9.74 -18.81
C SER A 56 0.20 -8.78 -17.88
N ILE A 57 0.84 -7.67 -17.49
CA ILE A 57 0.24 -6.62 -16.69
C ILE A 57 0.05 -5.37 -17.56
N PRO A 58 -1.19 -4.88 -17.76
CA PRO A 58 -1.42 -3.67 -18.54
C PRO A 58 -0.58 -2.49 -18.04
N ASN A 59 -0.02 -1.70 -18.97
CA ASN A 59 0.82 -0.52 -18.71
C ASN A 59 2.16 -0.77 -17.99
N ILE A 60 2.41 -1.97 -17.46
CA ILE A 60 3.69 -2.37 -16.84
C ILE A 60 4.50 -3.28 -17.79
N GLY A 61 3.82 -4.12 -18.58
CA GLY A 61 4.44 -5.05 -19.53
C GLY A 61 4.33 -6.51 -19.08
N SER A 62 5.17 -7.36 -19.66
CA SER A 62 5.24 -8.79 -19.34
C SER A 62 6.37 -9.11 -18.38
N THR A 63 6.10 -9.90 -17.35
CA THR A 63 7.12 -10.37 -16.40
C THR A 63 6.96 -11.86 -16.12
N ARG A 64 8.01 -12.50 -15.59
CA ARG A 64 7.93 -13.91 -15.19
C ARG A 64 7.21 -14.04 -13.85
N VAL A 65 6.28 -14.99 -13.76
CA VAL A 65 5.58 -15.37 -12.53
C VAL A 65 5.86 -16.84 -12.22
N ASN A 66 6.11 -17.15 -10.95
CA ASN A 66 6.11 -18.52 -10.46
C ASN A 66 4.70 -18.87 -10.02
N LEU A 67 4.19 -20.05 -10.39
CA LEU A 67 2.87 -20.53 -10.04
C LEU A 67 2.97 -21.74 -9.14
N THR A 68 2.03 -21.85 -8.21
CA THR A 68 1.84 -23.03 -7.38
C THR A 68 0.38 -23.46 -7.42
N ARG A 69 0.15 -24.77 -7.47
CA ARG A 69 -1.16 -25.40 -7.39
C ARG A 69 -1.26 -26.19 -6.10
N SER A 70 -2.32 -25.99 -5.33
CA SER A 70 -2.62 -26.81 -4.15
C SER A 70 -3.29 -28.13 -4.55
N ALA A 71 -3.29 -29.13 -3.66
CA ALA A 71 -4.02 -30.38 -3.87
C ALA A 71 -5.54 -30.16 -4.09
N ARG A 72 -6.08 -29.03 -3.61
CA ARG A 72 -7.48 -28.62 -3.80
C ARG A 72 -7.74 -27.94 -5.15
N GLY A 73 -6.70 -27.75 -5.97
CA GLY A 73 -6.78 -27.08 -7.27
C GLY A 73 -6.70 -25.55 -7.22
N GLU A 74 -6.42 -24.97 -6.05
CA GLU A 74 -6.19 -23.52 -5.94
C GLU A 74 -4.85 -23.17 -6.61
N ILE A 75 -4.85 -22.15 -7.45
CA ILE A 75 -3.64 -21.67 -8.11
C ILE A 75 -3.30 -20.29 -7.56
N ALA A 76 -2.07 -20.14 -7.11
CA ALA A 76 -1.49 -18.87 -6.72
C ALA A 76 -0.21 -18.62 -7.52
N GLY A 77 0.22 -17.37 -7.57
CA GLY A 77 1.50 -16.99 -8.17
C GLY A 77 2.31 -16.07 -7.27
N GLY A 78 3.61 -16.06 -7.48
CA GLY A 78 4.55 -15.14 -6.86
C GLY A 78 5.42 -14.49 -7.92
N LEU A 79 5.59 -13.17 -7.86
CA LEU A 79 6.57 -12.48 -8.69
C LEU A 79 7.29 -11.37 -7.92
N SER A 80 8.48 -11.03 -8.41
CA SER A 80 9.19 -9.81 -8.05
C SER A 80 9.13 -8.86 -9.24
N LEU A 81 8.67 -7.63 -9.01
CA LEU A 81 8.73 -6.56 -9.99
C LEU A 81 9.90 -5.65 -9.64
N ASP A 82 10.79 -5.46 -10.60
CA ASP A 82 11.78 -4.38 -10.59
C ASP A 82 11.57 -3.57 -11.87
N SER A 83 10.83 -2.48 -11.74
CA SER A 83 10.51 -1.55 -12.82
C SER A 83 11.01 -0.15 -12.45
N ARG A 84 10.96 0.78 -13.41
CA ARG A 84 11.43 2.18 -13.19
C ARG A 84 10.78 2.89 -12.00
N SER A 85 9.62 2.44 -11.52
CA SER A 85 8.86 3.11 -10.47
C SER A 85 8.41 2.20 -9.33
N ILE A 86 8.49 0.87 -9.47
CA ILE A 86 7.99 -0.08 -8.47
C ILE A 86 9.00 -1.21 -8.28
N ARG A 87 9.40 -1.42 -7.02
CA ARG A 87 10.21 -2.56 -6.57
C ARG A 87 9.49 -3.35 -5.49
N GLY A 88 9.12 -4.61 -5.72
CA GLY A 88 8.33 -5.35 -4.73
C GLY A 88 8.02 -6.80 -5.07
N SER A 89 7.42 -7.48 -4.10
CA SER A 89 6.97 -8.88 -4.21
C SER A 89 5.46 -8.96 -4.19
N PHE A 90 4.89 -9.75 -5.10
CA PHE A 90 3.45 -9.83 -5.30
C PHE A 90 2.97 -11.27 -5.34
N LYS A 91 1.83 -11.51 -4.71
CA LYS A 91 1.02 -12.72 -4.78
C LYS A 91 -0.11 -12.53 -5.78
N LEU A 92 -0.19 -13.41 -6.77
CA LEU A 92 -1.31 -13.54 -7.69
C LEU A 92 -2.28 -14.58 -7.13
N SER A 93 -3.57 -14.25 -7.09
CA SER A 93 -4.64 -15.21 -6.78
C SER A 93 -5.87 -14.96 -7.65
N ASP A 94 -6.87 -15.80 -7.49
CA ASP A 94 -8.24 -15.60 -8.00
C ASP A 94 -8.83 -14.20 -7.77
N ARG A 95 -8.35 -13.45 -6.77
CA ARG A 95 -8.79 -12.08 -6.43
C ARG A 95 -8.00 -10.97 -7.13
N GLY A 96 -6.91 -11.30 -7.81
CA GLY A 96 -6.03 -10.34 -8.47
C GLY A 96 -4.60 -10.40 -7.96
N LEU A 97 -3.86 -9.30 -8.13
CA LEU A 97 -2.45 -9.21 -7.78
C LEU A 97 -2.26 -8.32 -6.55
N GLN A 98 -1.77 -8.90 -5.45
CA GLN A 98 -1.60 -8.22 -4.16
C GLN A 98 -0.20 -8.44 -3.61
N GLY A 99 0.46 -7.41 -3.10
CA GLY A 99 1.84 -7.52 -2.67
C GLY A 99 2.30 -6.38 -1.78
N SER A 100 3.60 -6.40 -1.52
CA SER A 100 4.30 -5.30 -0.87
C SER A 100 5.37 -4.76 -1.81
N ALA A 101 5.44 -3.44 -1.94
CA ALA A 101 6.42 -2.78 -2.80
C ALA A 101 6.90 -1.45 -2.23
N THR A 102 8.00 -0.94 -2.80
CA THR A 102 8.46 0.44 -2.67
C THR A 102 8.18 1.14 -3.99
N ILE A 103 7.58 2.32 -3.93
CA ILE A 103 7.31 3.14 -5.11
C ILE A 103 8.31 4.30 -5.13
N GLU A 104 9.12 4.35 -6.18
CA GLU A 104 10.04 5.46 -6.42
C GLU A 104 9.27 6.63 -7.05
N CYS A 105 8.81 7.57 -6.22
CA CYS A 105 8.24 8.84 -6.66
C CYS A 105 9.28 9.96 -6.45
N PRO A 106 9.78 10.64 -7.48
CA PRO A 106 10.60 11.84 -7.27
C PRO A 106 9.75 12.94 -6.60
N PRO A 107 10.25 13.70 -5.58
CA PRO A 107 11.59 13.68 -5.00
C PRO A 107 11.80 12.73 -3.80
N ARG A 108 10.79 11.98 -3.35
CA ARG A 108 10.90 11.06 -2.18
C ARG A 108 10.10 9.77 -2.40
N SER A 109 10.74 8.64 -2.16
CA SER A 109 10.11 7.32 -2.22
C SER A 109 9.04 7.12 -1.15
N ILE A 110 8.01 6.34 -1.47
CA ILE A 110 7.08 5.80 -0.48
C ILE A 110 7.71 4.52 0.10
N ASP A 111 8.09 4.57 1.36
CA ASP A 111 8.68 3.45 2.11
C ASP A 111 7.57 2.48 2.56
N SER A 112 7.80 1.18 2.33
CA SER A 112 6.90 0.07 2.66
C SER A 112 5.44 0.29 2.26
N SER A 113 5.07 -0.10 1.04
CA SER A 113 3.70 0.00 0.57
C SER A 113 3.00 -1.36 0.53
N SER A 114 1.76 -1.43 1.00
CA SER A 114 0.82 -2.44 0.53
C SER A 114 0.37 -2.02 -0.87
N VAL A 115 0.42 -2.94 -1.85
CA VAL A 115 0.08 -2.63 -3.24
C VAL A 115 -0.86 -3.69 -3.78
N GLU A 116 -1.96 -3.24 -4.32
CA GLU A 116 -2.91 -4.03 -5.10
C GLU A 116 -2.93 -3.52 -6.54
N ILE A 117 -2.76 -4.42 -7.50
CA ILE A 117 -2.86 -4.10 -8.93
C ILE A 117 -4.10 -4.80 -9.47
N THR A 118 -4.98 -4.01 -10.06
CA THR A 118 -6.21 -4.50 -10.68
C THR A 118 -5.93 -5.03 -12.10
N PRO A 119 -6.83 -5.87 -12.64
CA PRO A 119 -6.72 -6.36 -14.03
C PRO A 119 -6.70 -5.28 -15.11
N ARG A 120 -7.13 -4.07 -14.80
CA ARG A 120 -7.10 -2.91 -15.71
C ARG A 120 -5.74 -2.19 -15.72
N GLY A 121 -4.82 -2.60 -14.83
CA GLY A 121 -3.54 -1.96 -14.62
C GLY A 121 -3.58 -0.78 -13.63
N ASP A 122 -4.73 -0.52 -12.99
CA ASP A 122 -4.80 0.45 -11.89
C ASP A 122 -4.12 -0.14 -10.66
N ALA A 123 -3.26 0.62 -9.99
CA ALA A 123 -2.58 0.23 -8.76
C ALA A 123 -3.05 1.11 -7.59
N LYS A 124 -3.43 0.49 -6.48
CA LYS A 124 -3.81 1.18 -5.24
C LYS A 124 -3.00 0.64 -4.09
N GLY A 125 -2.89 1.45 -3.05
CA GLY A 125 -2.19 1.00 -1.87
C GLY A 125 -2.01 2.06 -0.83
N SER A 126 -1.28 1.69 0.19
CA SER A 126 -0.94 2.57 1.30
C SER A 126 0.50 2.33 1.72
N GLY A 127 1.17 3.35 2.22
CA GLY A 127 2.56 3.28 2.66
C GLY A 127 2.94 4.47 3.54
N ARG A 128 4.24 4.75 3.63
CA ARG A 128 4.73 5.88 4.42
C ARG A 128 5.65 6.78 3.61
N VAL A 129 5.53 8.09 3.83
CA VAL A 129 6.43 9.10 3.27
C VAL A 129 7.21 9.76 4.41
N ALA A 130 8.53 9.74 4.30
CA ALA A 130 9.41 10.43 5.23
C ALA A 130 9.45 11.92 4.93
N LEU A 131 9.12 12.75 5.93
CA LEU A 131 9.22 14.21 5.92
C LEU A 131 10.21 14.63 7.01
N GLY A 132 11.49 14.77 6.68
CA GLY A 132 12.54 14.95 7.67
C GLY A 132 12.50 13.82 8.72
N ARG A 133 12.22 14.16 9.98
CA ARG A 133 12.04 13.19 11.08
C ARG A 133 10.62 12.59 11.21
N LEU A 134 9.66 13.07 10.43
CA LEU A 134 8.26 12.59 10.48
C LEU A 134 8.03 11.49 9.45
N ASN A 135 7.05 10.62 9.75
CA ASN A 135 6.59 9.57 8.85
C ASN A 135 5.08 9.69 8.65
N ALA A 136 4.67 10.24 7.51
CA ALA A 136 3.26 10.38 7.16
C ALA A 136 2.74 9.09 6.54
N ALA A 137 1.62 8.58 7.05
CA ALA A 137 0.89 7.53 6.35
C ALA A 137 0.23 8.15 5.10
N VAL A 138 0.38 7.47 3.96
CA VAL A 138 -0.20 7.90 2.69
C VAL A 138 -0.96 6.75 2.06
N ASP A 139 -2.05 7.08 1.41
CA ASP A 139 -2.73 6.23 0.44
C ASP A 139 -2.36 6.73 -0.96
N PHE A 140 -2.22 5.82 -1.91
CA PHE A 140 -1.98 6.17 -3.30
C PHE A 140 -2.93 5.43 -4.23
N ASN A 141 -3.18 6.06 -5.37
CA ASN A 141 -3.96 5.50 -6.46
C ASN A 141 -3.32 5.90 -7.78
N VAL A 142 -2.97 4.92 -8.59
CA VAL A 142 -2.42 5.07 -9.92
C VAL A 142 -3.39 4.41 -10.89
N SER A 143 -3.87 5.17 -11.86
CA SER A 143 -4.69 4.69 -12.97
C SER A 143 -4.04 5.07 -14.30
N GLY A 144 -4.55 4.52 -15.41
CA GLY A 144 -4.02 4.81 -16.75
C GLY A 144 -3.96 6.31 -17.11
N SER A 145 -4.69 7.18 -16.41
CA SER A 145 -4.72 8.64 -16.66
C SER A 145 -4.40 9.51 -15.45
N SER A 146 -4.18 8.95 -14.26
CA SER A 146 -3.94 9.75 -13.05
C SER A 146 -3.06 9.03 -12.04
N CYS A 147 -2.33 9.82 -11.25
CA CYS A 147 -1.67 9.36 -10.04
C CYS A 147 -2.09 10.32 -8.93
N SER A 148 -2.52 9.80 -7.79
CA SER A 148 -2.75 10.58 -6.58
C SER A 148 -2.08 9.92 -5.38
N VAL A 149 -1.60 10.75 -4.46
CA VAL A 149 -1.06 10.38 -3.16
C VAL A 149 -1.66 11.32 -2.14
N ASP A 150 -2.32 10.78 -1.12
CA ASP A 150 -2.97 11.56 -0.08
C ASP A 150 -2.57 11.02 1.29
N GLY A 151 -2.23 11.90 2.22
CA GLY A 151 -1.84 11.45 3.55
C GLY A 151 -1.81 12.56 4.58
N SER A 152 -1.56 12.20 5.83
CA SER A 152 -1.44 13.18 6.88
C SER A 152 -0.56 12.72 8.03
N VAL A 153 -0.02 13.69 8.76
CA VAL A 153 0.77 13.44 9.98
C VAL A 153 0.55 14.56 11.00
N PRO A 154 0.30 14.24 12.28
CA PRO A 154 0.22 15.24 13.33
C PRO A 154 1.60 15.83 13.61
N VAL A 155 1.66 17.12 13.91
CA VAL A 155 2.88 17.84 14.24
C VAL A 155 2.71 18.76 15.43
N ARG A 156 3.75 18.81 16.26
CA ARG A 156 3.84 19.69 17.43
C ARG A 156 5.19 20.32 17.46
N VAL A 157 5.23 21.65 17.43
CA VAL A 157 6.49 22.39 17.43
C VAL A 157 6.37 23.66 18.26
N GLN A 158 7.52 24.20 18.65
CA GLN A 158 7.62 25.44 19.39
C GLN A 158 8.56 26.38 18.67
N ALA A 159 8.17 27.65 18.60
CA ALA A 159 9.03 28.74 18.17
C ALA A 159 9.15 29.76 19.31
N ASP A 160 10.37 30.20 19.59
CA ASP A 160 10.66 31.18 20.64
C ASP A 160 11.12 32.49 20.02
N THR A 161 10.52 33.58 20.50
CA THR A 161 10.94 34.94 20.18
C THR A 161 11.39 35.66 21.45
N ALA A 162 11.92 36.89 21.30
CA ALA A 162 12.30 37.71 22.45
C ALA A 162 11.12 38.01 23.39
N VAL A 163 9.89 38.12 22.85
CA VAL A 163 8.71 38.63 23.60
C VAL A 163 7.65 37.57 23.91
N ALA A 164 7.66 36.44 23.22
CA ALA A 164 6.67 35.39 23.39
C ALA A 164 7.20 34.02 22.94
N THR A 165 6.59 32.97 23.49
CA THR A 165 6.73 31.58 23.04
C THR A 165 5.47 31.19 22.28
N TYR A 166 5.63 30.48 21.16
CA TYR A 166 4.56 30.02 20.30
C TYR A 166 4.60 28.51 20.20
N LYS A 167 3.53 27.83 20.59
CA LYS A 167 3.37 26.38 20.46
C LYS A 167 2.35 26.09 19.38
N PHE A 168 2.77 25.41 18.33
CA PHE A 168 1.91 24.93 17.26
C PHE A 168 1.51 23.48 17.53
N ASP A 169 0.22 23.19 17.45
CA ASP A 169 -0.35 21.84 17.41
C ASP A 169 -1.27 21.73 16.20
N GLY A 170 -1.04 20.76 15.33
CA GLY A 170 -1.85 20.59 14.13
C GLY A 170 -1.48 19.38 13.30
N THR A 171 -1.89 19.41 12.04
CA THR A 171 -1.72 18.31 11.09
C THR A 171 -1.15 18.83 9.78
N ILE A 172 -0.11 18.16 9.27
CA ILE A 172 0.33 18.31 7.88
C ILE A 172 -0.51 17.35 7.04
N ALA A 173 -1.22 17.88 6.06
CA ALA A 173 -1.85 17.13 4.98
C ALA A 173 -0.93 17.13 3.76
N LEU A 174 -0.65 15.94 3.23
CA LEU A 174 0.08 15.71 2.00
C LEU A 174 -0.91 15.39 0.89
N THR A 175 -0.72 16.04 -0.25
CA THR A 175 -1.42 15.72 -1.49
C THR A 175 -0.41 15.73 -2.62
N GLY A 176 -0.47 14.77 -3.52
CA GLY A 176 0.48 14.63 -4.61
C GLY A 176 -0.14 13.96 -5.83
N GLY A 177 0.52 14.12 -6.97
CA GLY A 177 0.13 13.48 -8.22
C GLY A 177 1.31 13.23 -9.14
N SER A 178 1.11 13.39 -10.45
CA SER A 178 2.08 13.12 -11.53
C SER A 178 3.37 13.98 -11.47
N GLY A 179 4.19 13.74 -10.45
CA GLY A 179 5.55 14.27 -10.32
C GLY A 179 5.75 15.37 -9.26
N ARG A 180 4.72 15.75 -8.49
CA ARG A 180 4.88 16.71 -7.38
C ARG A 180 4.01 16.35 -6.19
N MET A 181 4.59 16.53 -5.01
CA MET A 181 3.90 16.46 -3.73
C MET A 181 3.86 17.86 -3.12
N SER A 182 2.71 18.23 -2.59
CA SER A 182 2.47 19.46 -1.84
C SER A 182 2.06 19.14 -0.42
N GLY A 183 2.45 20.00 0.51
CA GLY A 183 2.07 19.92 1.91
C GLY A 183 1.32 21.16 2.34
N THR A 184 0.24 20.97 3.09
CA THR A 184 -0.41 22.06 3.82
C THR A 184 -0.49 21.72 5.29
N VAL A 185 -0.42 22.71 6.17
CA VAL A 185 -0.57 22.56 7.60
C VAL A 185 -1.77 23.35 8.08
N SER A 186 -2.52 22.80 9.04
CA SER A 186 -3.61 23.47 9.73
C SER A 186 -3.64 23.04 11.19
N GLY A 187 -4.09 23.92 12.08
CA GLY A 187 -4.09 23.63 13.51
C GLY A 187 -4.32 24.86 14.37
N SER A 188 -3.76 24.86 15.57
CA SER A 188 -3.83 25.98 16.51
C SER A 188 -2.44 26.38 17.00
N VAL A 189 -2.25 27.68 17.22
CA VAL A 189 -1.07 28.24 17.88
C VAL A 189 -1.48 28.81 19.22
N GLU A 190 -0.86 28.31 20.29
CA GLU A 190 -0.89 28.94 21.60
C GLU A 190 0.32 29.89 21.72
N ARG A 191 0.07 31.17 21.93
CA ARG A 191 1.07 32.20 22.20
C ARG A 191 1.06 32.56 23.67
N THR A 192 2.21 32.43 24.32
CA THR A 192 2.44 32.84 25.71
C THR A 192 3.40 34.02 25.75
N GLY A 193 2.93 35.19 26.19
CA GLY A 193 3.76 36.39 26.35
C GLY A 193 4.74 36.26 27.51
N LYS A 194 6.04 36.51 27.29
CA LYS A 194 7.08 36.32 28.31
C LYS A 194 7.06 37.37 29.42
N LEU A 195 6.53 38.56 29.13
CA LEU A 195 6.43 39.66 30.09
C LEU A 195 5.13 39.62 30.91
N THR A 196 4.04 39.14 30.31
CA THR A 196 2.70 39.20 30.89
C THR A 196 2.17 37.84 31.34
N ASN A 197 2.83 36.74 30.94
CA ASN A 197 2.31 35.37 31.02
C ASN A 197 0.91 35.19 30.42
N GLN A 198 0.49 36.11 29.56
CA GLN A 198 -0.79 36.05 28.89
C GLN A 198 -0.76 34.96 27.82
N ILE A 199 -1.74 34.07 27.86
CA ILE A 199 -1.94 33.02 26.86
C ILE A 199 -3.04 33.45 25.90
N THR A 200 -2.79 33.30 24.60
CA THR A 200 -3.71 33.60 23.50
C THR A 200 -3.67 32.48 22.48
N SER A 201 -4.81 32.12 21.88
CA SER A 201 -4.90 31.02 20.91
C SER A 201 -5.37 31.53 19.56
N PHE A 202 -4.78 30.97 18.50
CA PHE A 202 -5.04 31.36 17.11
C PHE A 202 -5.23 30.12 16.25
N ASN A 203 -6.28 30.11 15.44
CA ASN A 203 -6.49 29.05 14.45
C ASN A 203 -5.68 29.35 13.19
N ILE A 204 -4.94 28.34 12.73
CA ILE A 204 -4.14 28.40 11.52
C ILE A 204 -4.91 27.71 10.40
N PRO A 205 -5.35 28.46 9.37
CA PRO A 205 -5.98 27.86 8.20
C PRO A 205 -4.95 27.03 7.42
N LYS A 206 -5.41 26.30 6.40
CA LYS A 206 -4.51 25.55 5.51
C LYS A 206 -3.44 26.48 4.94
N THR A 207 -2.22 26.31 5.44
CA THR A 207 -1.05 27.11 5.10
C THR A 207 -0.04 26.22 4.38
N SER A 208 0.58 26.71 3.32
CA SER A 208 1.58 25.94 2.57
C SER A 208 2.79 25.58 3.45
N VAL A 209 3.29 24.35 3.30
CA VAL A 209 4.55 23.89 3.91
C VAL A 209 5.56 23.71 2.80
N ASP A 210 6.76 24.24 2.97
CA ASP A 210 7.89 23.89 2.13
C ASP A 210 8.40 22.50 2.55
N LEU A 211 8.11 21.50 1.73
CA LEU A 211 8.48 20.10 2.02
C LEU A 211 10.00 19.84 1.95
N THR A 212 10.79 20.82 1.47
CA THR A 212 12.25 20.73 1.38
C THR A 212 12.90 20.96 2.74
N ASN A 213 12.46 21.98 3.47
CA ASN A 213 13.02 22.42 4.74
C ASN A 213 12.04 22.28 5.92
N GLY A 214 10.82 21.81 5.67
CA GLY A 214 9.77 21.62 6.67
C GLY A 214 9.21 22.90 7.26
N GLN A 215 9.41 24.05 6.61
CA GLN A 215 9.02 25.34 7.16
C GLN A 215 7.62 25.76 6.72
N CYS A 216 6.91 26.44 7.62
CA CYS A 216 5.73 27.23 7.29
C CYS A 216 5.80 28.60 7.97
N ALA A 217 5.30 29.63 7.29
CA ALA A 217 5.20 30.98 7.83
C ALA A 217 3.73 31.29 8.13
N VAL A 218 3.46 31.76 9.35
CA VAL A 218 2.11 32.12 9.81
C VAL A 218 2.11 33.50 10.46
N ASN A 219 1.01 34.23 10.34
CA ASN A 219 0.83 35.52 11.02
C ASN A 219 0.00 35.32 12.28
N ILE A 220 0.59 35.59 13.45
CA ILE A 220 -0.04 35.44 14.76
C ILE A 220 -0.15 36.82 15.41
N GLY A 221 -1.37 37.37 15.44
CA GLY A 221 -1.63 38.67 16.05
C GLY A 221 -0.79 39.81 15.46
N GLY A 222 -0.53 39.78 14.14
CA GLY A 222 0.27 40.79 13.44
C GLY A 222 1.77 40.46 13.33
N VAL A 223 2.24 39.38 13.97
CA VAL A 223 3.65 38.96 13.96
C VAL A 223 3.85 37.76 13.04
N GLY A 224 4.78 37.86 12.10
CA GLY A 224 5.21 36.73 11.26
C GLY A 224 6.08 35.75 12.05
N ILE A 225 5.62 34.51 12.18
CA ILE A 225 6.34 33.41 12.85
C ILE A 225 6.64 32.33 11.82
N ILE A 226 7.87 31.83 11.83
CA ILE A 226 8.28 30.67 11.03
C ILE A 226 8.38 29.47 11.96
N PHE A 227 7.66 28.40 11.63
CA PHE A 227 7.77 27.13 12.31
C PHE A 227 8.54 26.14 11.44
N THR A 228 9.51 25.44 12.03
CA THR A 228 10.17 24.27 11.43
C THR A 228 9.47 23.01 11.93
N LEU A 229 8.64 22.41 11.08
CA LEU A 229 7.74 21.31 11.46
C LEU A 229 8.47 19.97 11.62
N PHE A 230 9.57 19.75 10.88
CA PHE A 230 10.32 18.51 10.87
C PHE A 230 11.78 18.67 10.47
#